data_AF-A0A7D7QPI1-F1
#
_entry.id   AF-A0A7D7QPI1-F1
#
_cell.length_a   1.000
_cell.length_b   1.000
_cell.length_c   1.000
_cell.angle_alpha   90.00
_cell.angle_beta   90.00
_cell.angle_gamma   90.00
#
_symmetry.space_group_name_H-M   'P 1'
#
loop_
_entity.id
_entity.type
_entity.pdbx_description
1 polymer ?
#
loop_
_entity_poly.entity_id
_entity_poly.type
_entity_poly.pdbx_seq_one_letter_code
_entity_poly.pdbx_strand_id
1 'polypeptide(L)'
;MKILTSAIQNKILLAILAGVVSIGSFQVWKDKQAKYEKFIAGQENNCKVYIEMGEDAVKRSPSLRNLKYNNIVNPGLEQPGINSEYEVDSRYLLLYNKPVSTLPANTLVYDNGFFKSLLKNGKNPPESLLVKAVSFDLKNQQATVSSSCAKKPFVVRLENLYEEFQPVDRDLRGSSSDLFF
;
A
#
# COMPACT_ATOMS: atom_id res chain seq x y z
N MET A 1 -40.04 -54.14 -20.33
CA MET A 1 -38.69 -54.20 -19.74
C MET A 1 -37.64 -53.25 -20.36
N LYS A 2 -37.87 -52.55 -21.49
CA LYS A 2 -36.86 -51.67 -22.11
C LYS A 2 -36.83 -50.21 -21.60
N ILE A 3 -37.89 -49.73 -20.97
CA ILE A 3 -38.03 -48.32 -20.54
C ILE A 3 -37.40 -48.08 -19.16
N LEU A 4 -37.46 -49.07 -18.26
CA LEU A 4 -36.86 -48.97 -16.91
C LEU A 4 -35.32 -48.96 -16.95
N THR A 5 -34.70 -49.74 -17.85
CA THR A 5 -33.24 -49.81 -17.97
C THR A 5 -32.62 -48.53 -18.51
N SER A 6 -33.31 -47.84 -19.43
CA SER A 6 -32.87 -46.54 -19.97
C SER A 6 -32.89 -45.42 -18.90
N ALA A 7 -33.92 -45.40 -18.03
CA ALA A 7 -34.01 -44.41 -16.95
C ALA A 7 -32.93 -44.59 -15.87
N ILE A 8 -32.58 -45.84 -15.54
CA ILE A 8 -31.52 -46.15 -14.56
C ILE A 8 -30.14 -45.79 -15.11
N GLN A 9 -29.87 -46.09 -16.38
CA GLN A 9 -28.62 -45.70 -17.04
C GLN A 9 -28.43 -44.18 -17.11
N ASN A 10 -29.49 -43.42 -17.42
CA ASN A 10 -29.42 -41.95 -17.44
C ASN A 10 -29.15 -41.34 -16.05
N LYS A 11 -29.72 -41.91 -14.97
CA LYS A 11 -29.46 -41.42 -13.60
C LYS A 11 -28.03 -41.68 -13.15
N ILE A 12 -27.47 -42.85 -13.49
CA ILE A 12 -26.07 -43.18 -13.19
C ILE A 12 -25.13 -42.28 -13.99
N LEU A 13 -25.42 -42.04 -15.27
CA LEU A 13 -24.63 -41.14 -16.12
C LEU A 13 -24.65 -39.69 -15.61
N LEU A 14 -25.82 -39.18 -15.19
CA LEU A 14 -25.97 -37.85 -14.58
C LEU A 14 -25.24 -37.73 -13.24
N ALA A 15 -25.27 -38.78 -12.41
CA ALA A 15 -24.53 -38.81 -11.14
C ALA A 15 -23.01 -38.83 -11.36
N ILE A 16 -22.53 -39.55 -12.38
CA ILE A 16 -21.11 -39.54 -12.78
C ILE A 16 -20.73 -38.17 -13.35
N LEU A 17 -21.54 -37.58 -14.23
CA LEU A 17 -21.30 -36.24 -14.76
C LEU A 17 -21.28 -35.18 -13.66
N ALA A 18 -22.21 -35.22 -12.70
CA ALA A 18 -22.21 -34.33 -11.55
C ALA A 18 -20.99 -34.55 -10.63
N GLY A 19 -20.57 -35.80 -10.44
CA GLY A 19 -19.35 -36.16 -9.70
C GLY A 19 -18.07 -35.65 -10.37
N VAL A 20 -17.94 -35.80 -11.68
CA VAL A 20 -16.77 -35.34 -12.44
C VAL A 20 -16.71 -33.81 -12.52
N VAL A 21 -17.86 -33.15 -12.74
CA VAL A 21 -17.93 -31.68 -12.77
C VAL A 21 -17.63 -31.07 -11.39
N SER A 22 -18.06 -31.70 -10.30
CA SER A 22 -17.74 -31.23 -8.94
C SER A 22 -16.27 -31.39 -8.58
N ILE A 23 -15.63 -32.52 -8.94
CA ILE A 23 -14.20 -32.74 -8.75
C ILE A 23 -13.36 -31.77 -9.59
N GLY A 24 -13.72 -31.60 -10.87
CA GLY A 24 -13.06 -30.65 -11.77
C GLY A 24 -13.18 -29.21 -11.28
N SER A 25 -14.36 -28.80 -10.81
CA SER A 25 -14.60 -27.47 -10.24
C SER A 25 -13.80 -27.24 -8.94
N PHE A 26 -13.68 -28.26 -8.09
CA PHE A 26 -12.91 -28.18 -6.85
C PHE A 26 -11.39 -28.10 -7.11
N GLN A 27 -10.87 -28.84 -8.09
CA GLN A 27 -9.46 -28.75 -8.47
C GLN A 27 -9.12 -27.37 -9.05
N VAL A 28 -9.97 -26.84 -9.95
CA VAL A 28 -9.82 -25.48 -10.48
C VAL A 28 -9.91 -24.44 -9.38
N TRP A 29 -10.82 -24.62 -8.41
CA TRP A 29 -10.92 -23.74 -7.24
C TRP A 29 -9.65 -23.77 -6.39
N LYS A 30 -9.12 -24.96 -6.07
CA LYS A 30 -7.84 -25.12 -5.35
C LYS A 30 -6.68 -24.45 -6.07
N ASP A 31 -6.57 -24.64 -7.38
CA ASP A 31 -5.49 -24.05 -8.17
C ASP A 31 -5.59 -22.51 -8.20
N LYS A 32 -6.82 -21.97 -8.31
CA LYS A 32 -7.08 -20.52 -8.21
C LYS A 32 -6.73 -19.99 -6.82
N GLN A 33 -7.10 -20.73 -5.78
CA GLN A 33 -6.81 -20.37 -4.40
C GLN A 33 -5.30 -20.33 -4.14
N ALA A 34 -4.55 -21.35 -4.56
CA ALA A 34 -3.10 -21.40 -4.40
C ALA A 34 -2.37 -20.28 -5.18
N LYS A 35 -2.85 -19.94 -6.39
CA LYS A 35 -2.34 -18.79 -7.15
C LYS A 35 -2.61 -17.47 -6.45
N TYR A 36 -3.81 -17.30 -5.90
CA TYR A 36 -4.19 -16.11 -5.15
C TYR A 36 -3.34 -15.96 -3.87
N GLU A 37 -3.14 -17.04 -3.11
CA GLU A 37 -2.29 -17.02 -1.91
C GLU A 37 -0.84 -16.63 -2.22
N LYS A 38 -0.26 -17.21 -3.30
CA LYS A 38 1.07 -16.81 -3.77
C LYS A 38 1.14 -15.34 -4.17
N PHE A 39 0.11 -14.85 -4.87
CA PHE A 39 0.01 -13.45 -5.26
C PHE A 39 -0.07 -12.53 -4.03
N ILE A 40 -0.93 -12.86 -3.06
CA ILE A 40 -1.09 -12.08 -1.81
C ILE A 40 0.22 -12.07 -1.00
N ALA A 41 0.91 -13.20 -0.88
CA ALA A 41 2.21 -13.27 -0.22
C ALA A 41 3.26 -12.37 -0.91
N GLY A 42 3.27 -12.36 -2.25
CA GLY A 42 4.12 -11.47 -3.03
C GLY A 42 3.81 -9.99 -2.80
N GLN A 43 2.53 -9.61 -2.82
CA GLN A 43 2.09 -8.24 -2.52
C GLN A 43 2.41 -7.83 -1.07
N GLU A 44 2.26 -8.74 -0.13
CA GLU A 44 2.57 -8.50 1.29
C GLU A 44 4.06 -8.23 1.46
N ASN A 45 4.92 -9.05 0.85
CA ASN A 45 6.36 -8.84 0.88
C ASN A 45 6.74 -7.49 0.26
N ASN A 46 6.19 -7.17 -0.92
CA ASN A 46 6.45 -5.89 -1.55
C ASN A 46 5.97 -4.72 -0.70
N CYS A 47 4.77 -4.80 -0.10
CA CYS A 47 4.28 -3.76 0.79
C CYS A 47 5.23 -3.54 1.99
N LYS A 48 5.69 -4.62 2.64
CA LYS A 48 6.67 -4.54 3.74
C LYS A 48 7.97 -3.86 3.30
N VAL A 49 8.49 -4.19 2.12
CA VAL A 49 9.69 -3.53 1.56
C VAL A 49 9.47 -2.03 1.37
N TYR A 50 8.32 -1.59 0.84
CA TYR A 50 8.06 -0.16 0.63
C TYR A 50 7.78 0.61 1.93
N ILE A 51 7.27 -0.07 2.96
CA ILE A 51 7.21 0.48 4.32
C ILE A 51 8.63 0.65 4.89
N GLU A 52 9.46 -0.39 4.79
CA GLU A 52 10.84 -0.35 5.28
C GLU A 52 11.66 0.75 4.59
N MET A 53 11.55 0.87 3.26
CA MET A 53 12.17 1.98 2.51
C MET A 53 11.66 3.35 2.97
N GLY A 54 10.37 3.47 3.28
CA GLY A 54 9.78 4.70 3.81
C GLY A 54 10.35 5.07 5.18
N GLU A 55 10.43 4.11 6.10
CA GLU A 55 11.06 4.30 7.41
C GLU A 55 12.55 4.63 7.30
N ASP A 56 13.26 3.98 6.38
CA ASP A 56 14.67 4.25 6.13
C ASP A 56 14.90 5.66 5.58
N ALA A 57 14.03 6.16 4.70
CA ALA A 57 14.08 7.53 4.23
C ALA A 57 13.94 8.53 5.38
N VAL A 58 12.97 8.31 6.28
CA VAL A 58 12.80 9.12 7.50
C VAL A 58 14.04 9.03 8.39
N LYS A 59 14.56 7.83 8.63
CA LYS A 59 15.72 7.62 9.51
C LYS A 59 16.97 8.36 9.01
N ARG A 60 17.15 8.44 7.69
CA ARG A 60 18.29 9.11 7.04
C ARG A 60 18.13 10.63 6.93
N SER A 61 16.92 11.15 7.15
CA SER A 61 16.58 12.58 7.07
C SER A 61 16.31 13.16 8.47
N PRO A 62 17.23 13.94 9.06
CA PRO A 62 17.00 14.60 10.35
C PRO A 62 15.73 15.44 10.38
N SER A 63 15.43 16.20 9.32
CA SER A 63 14.22 17.04 9.23
C SER A 63 12.94 16.21 9.19
N LEU A 64 12.85 15.15 8.36
CA LEU A 64 11.66 14.27 8.34
C LEU A 64 11.50 13.49 9.64
N ARG A 65 12.60 13.08 10.27
CA ARG A 65 12.56 12.42 11.58
C ARG A 65 11.98 13.34 12.65
N ASN A 66 12.42 14.59 12.67
CA ASN A 66 11.89 15.62 13.58
C ASN A 66 10.42 15.93 13.32
N LEU A 67 10.01 16.02 12.06
CA LEU A 67 8.60 16.17 11.70
C LEU A 67 7.77 14.99 12.21
N LYS A 68 8.20 13.76 11.91
CA LYS A 68 7.44 12.54 12.24
C LYS A 68 7.29 12.35 13.74
N TYR A 69 8.39 12.36 14.49
CA TYR A 69 8.39 11.93 15.89
C TYR A 69 8.26 13.08 16.90
N ASN A 70 8.71 14.29 16.53
CA ASN A 70 8.71 15.44 17.43
C ASN A 70 7.69 16.52 17.02
N ASN A 71 7.02 16.34 15.88
CA ASN A 71 6.10 17.34 15.30
C ASN A 71 6.75 18.72 15.10
N ILE A 72 8.05 18.75 14.81
CA ILE A 72 8.81 19.97 14.52
C ILE A 72 8.81 20.17 13.01
N VAL A 73 8.11 21.21 12.54
CA VAL A 73 7.99 21.54 11.12
C VAL A 73 9.22 22.33 10.67
N ASN A 74 9.85 21.92 9.57
CA ASN A 74 10.89 22.68 8.89
C ASN A 74 10.31 23.20 7.55
N PRO A 75 10.25 24.53 7.33
CA PRO A 75 9.69 25.10 6.11
C PRO A 75 10.49 24.79 4.84
N GLY A 76 11.74 24.32 4.98
CA GLY A 76 12.58 23.87 3.86
C GLY A 76 12.38 22.41 3.47
N LEU A 77 11.39 21.71 4.03
CA LEU A 77 11.01 20.37 3.58
C LEU A 77 10.34 20.44 2.21
N GLU A 78 10.87 19.71 1.24
CA GLU A 78 10.30 19.61 -0.09
C GLU A 78 9.09 18.68 -0.10
N GLN A 79 7.98 19.24 -0.58
CA GLN A 79 6.67 18.62 -0.72
C GLN A 79 6.20 18.75 -2.17
N PRO A 80 6.00 17.62 -2.86
CA PRO A 80 5.67 17.62 -4.28
C PRO A 80 4.31 18.26 -4.53
N GLY A 81 4.27 19.24 -5.44
CA GLY A 81 3.08 20.01 -5.79
C GLY A 81 2.74 21.14 -4.82
N ILE A 82 3.59 21.42 -3.83
CA ILE A 82 3.46 22.57 -2.91
C ILE A 82 4.63 23.53 -3.11
N ASN A 83 5.85 23.07 -2.86
CA ASN A 83 7.09 23.83 -3.00
C ASN A 83 8.14 23.14 -3.89
N SER A 84 7.90 21.89 -4.29
CA SER A 84 8.63 21.22 -5.37
C SER A 84 7.71 20.72 -6.49
N GLU A 85 8.29 20.31 -7.61
CA GLU A 85 7.56 19.80 -8.76
C GLU A 85 6.96 18.41 -8.48
N TYR A 86 5.69 18.23 -8.87
CA TYR A 86 5.06 16.91 -8.83
C TYR A 86 5.32 16.17 -10.14
N GLU A 87 6.02 15.04 -10.06
CA GLU A 87 6.41 14.19 -11.17
C GLU A 87 5.62 12.88 -11.13
N VAL A 88 4.92 12.58 -12.23
CA VAL A 88 4.25 11.28 -12.40
C VAL A 88 5.31 10.17 -12.48
N ASP A 89 4.98 9.00 -11.95
CA ASP A 89 5.86 7.84 -11.82
C ASP A 89 7.04 7.98 -10.84
N SER A 90 7.32 9.17 -10.31
CA SER A 90 8.29 9.38 -9.24
C SER A 90 7.80 8.78 -7.92
N ARG A 91 8.75 8.53 -7.01
CA ARG A 91 8.46 7.97 -5.68
C ARG A 91 8.42 9.08 -4.65
N TYR A 92 7.40 9.04 -3.80
CA TYR A 92 7.22 10.00 -2.72
C TYR A 92 7.02 9.27 -1.39
N LEU A 93 7.38 9.95 -0.33
CA LEU A 93 7.20 9.48 1.03
C LEU A 93 5.84 9.95 1.55
N LEU A 94 4.93 9.02 1.78
CA LEU A 94 3.72 9.27 2.56
C LEU A 94 4.08 9.21 4.04
N LEU A 95 3.92 10.34 4.73
CA LEU A 95 4.33 10.51 6.12
C LEU A 95 3.23 11.23 6.91
N TYR A 96 2.95 10.71 8.09
CA TYR A 96 2.06 11.35 9.06
C TYR A 96 2.78 11.55 10.40
N ASN A 97 2.53 12.68 11.03
CA ASN A 97 3.05 13.09 12.34
C ASN A 97 2.01 13.02 13.47
N LYS A 98 0.87 12.37 13.21
CA LYS A 98 -0.30 12.29 14.09
C LYS A 98 -0.88 10.87 14.09
N PRO A 99 -1.68 10.48 15.10
CA PRO A 99 -2.23 9.13 15.19
C PRO A 99 -3.30 8.89 14.12
N VAL A 100 -2.89 8.33 12.99
CA VAL A 100 -3.75 7.88 11.89
C VAL A 100 -3.28 6.51 11.41
N SER A 101 -4.05 5.87 10.53
CA SER A 101 -3.65 4.64 9.86
C SER A 101 -2.57 4.89 8.81
N THR A 102 -1.71 3.90 8.54
CA THR A 102 -0.67 3.96 7.49
C THR A 102 -1.27 4.24 6.11
N LEU A 103 -2.43 3.62 5.82
CA LEU A 103 -3.21 3.87 4.61
C LEU A 103 -4.47 4.69 4.95
N PRO A 104 -4.95 5.57 4.05
CA PRO A 104 -6.26 6.22 4.21
C PRO A 104 -7.38 5.19 4.39
N ALA A 105 -8.33 5.45 5.29
CA ALA A 105 -9.37 4.49 5.69
C ALA A 105 -10.25 3.98 4.52
N ASN A 106 -10.41 4.77 3.46
CA ASN A 106 -11.17 4.42 2.26
C ASN A 106 -10.35 3.64 1.20
N THR A 107 -9.09 3.30 1.50
CA THR A 107 -8.21 2.58 0.57
C THR A 107 -8.70 1.15 0.37
N LEU A 108 -8.85 0.74 -0.88
CA LEU A 108 -9.24 -0.64 -1.22
C LEU A 108 -8.03 -1.58 -1.07
N VAL A 109 -8.06 -2.44 -0.06
CA VAL A 109 -6.95 -3.36 0.26
C VAL A 109 -7.25 -4.82 -0.09
N TYR A 110 -6.21 -5.66 -0.04
CA TYR A 110 -6.34 -7.11 -0.17
C TYR A 110 -7.06 -7.72 1.03
N ASP A 111 -7.80 -8.81 0.78
CA ASP A 111 -8.54 -9.49 1.84
C ASP A 111 -7.61 -10.41 2.63
N ASN A 112 -6.73 -9.80 3.43
CA ASN A 112 -5.73 -10.44 4.25
C ASN A 112 -5.50 -9.58 5.52
N GLY A 113 -5.19 -10.22 6.64
CA GLY A 113 -5.07 -9.58 7.96
C GLY A 113 -4.01 -8.49 8.04
N PHE A 114 -2.88 -8.65 7.35
CA PHE A 114 -1.82 -7.66 7.26
C PHE A 114 -2.30 -6.37 6.60
N PHE A 115 -2.88 -6.42 5.40
CA PHE A 115 -3.33 -5.18 4.74
C PHE A 115 -4.49 -4.51 5.46
N LYS A 116 -5.38 -5.29 6.08
CA LYS A 116 -6.45 -4.74 6.93
C LYS A 116 -5.92 -4.05 8.17
N SER A 117 -4.75 -4.43 8.69
CA SER A 117 -4.15 -3.75 9.85
C SER A 117 -3.61 -2.37 9.48
N LEU A 118 -3.18 -2.16 8.22
CA LEU A 118 -2.70 -0.86 7.72
C LEU A 118 -3.79 0.22 7.64
N LEU A 119 -5.07 -0.18 7.69
CA LEU A 119 -6.24 0.72 7.74
C LEU A 119 -6.67 1.06 9.18
N LYS A 120 -6.06 0.42 10.18
CA LYS A 120 -6.41 0.64 11.59
C LYS A 120 -5.46 1.67 12.18
N ASN A 121 -6.00 2.52 13.04
CA ASN A 121 -5.17 3.38 13.90
C ASN A 121 -4.45 2.46 14.90
N GLY A 122 -3.12 2.42 14.85
CA GLY A 122 -2.33 1.46 15.64
C GLY A 122 -1.08 2.08 16.25
N LYS A 123 -0.16 2.57 15.41
CA LYS A 123 1.09 3.21 15.85
C LYS A 123 0.96 4.73 15.77
N ASN A 124 1.59 5.44 16.71
CA ASN A 124 1.66 6.89 16.72
C ASN A 124 3.11 7.37 16.88
N PRO A 125 3.69 8.04 15.86
CA PRO A 125 3.17 8.19 14.50
C PRO A 125 3.10 6.82 13.77
N PRO A 126 2.24 6.66 12.74
CA PRO A 126 2.15 5.42 11.97
C PRO A 126 3.40 5.17 11.14
N GLU A 127 3.44 4.00 10.51
CA GLU A 127 4.50 3.67 9.57
C GLU A 127 4.43 4.61 8.35
N SER A 128 5.58 5.06 7.89
CA SER A 128 5.75 5.81 6.65
C SER A 128 5.76 4.83 5.47
N LEU A 129 5.20 5.25 4.35
CA LEU A 129 5.07 4.40 3.17
C LEU A 129 5.65 5.10 1.96
N LEU A 130 6.58 4.44 1.26
CA LEU A 130 6.98 4.90 -0.06
C LEU A 130 5.87 4.56 -1.05
N VAL A 131 5.40 5.56 -1.79
CA VAL A 131 4.31 5.46 -2.76
C VAL A 131 4.77 5.97 -4.12
N LYS A 132 4.14 5.48 -5.19
CA LYS A 132 4.43 5.92 -6.56
C LYS A 132 3.37 6.88 -7.05
N ALA A 133 3.79 8.01 -7.60
CA ALA A 133 2.94 9.05 -8.15
C ALA A 133 2.13 8.55 -9.36
N VAL A 134 0.84 8.88 -9.40
CA VAL A 134 -0.05 8.56 -10.53
C VAL A 134 -0.62 9.83 -11.14
N SER A 135 -1.19 10.71 -10.32
CA SER A 135 -1.70 12.00 -10.76
C SER A 135 -1.82 12.94 -9.57
N PHE A 136 -1.91 14.25 -9.82
CA PHE A 136 -2.21 15.24 -8.79
C PHE A 136 -3.35 16.16 -9.22
N ASP A 137 -4.07 16.66 -8.24
CA ASP A 137 -5.12 17.65 -8.37
C ASP A 137 -4.77 18.85 -7.50
N LEU A 138 -4.23 19.88 -8.14
CA LEU A 138 -3.81 21.11 -7.47
C LEU A 138 -4.99 21.84 -6.82
N LYS A 139 -6.20 21.78 -7.41
CA LYS A 139 -7.37 22.49 -6.88
C LYS A 139 -7.80 21.93 -5.54
N ASN A 140 -7.74 20.60 -5.40
CA ASN A 140 -8.13 19.90 -4.19
C ASN A 140 -6.95 19.59 -3.25
N GLN A 141 -5.73 20.03 -3.60
CA GLN A 141 -4.48 19.75 -2.86
C GLN A 141 -4.30 18.25 -2.56
N GLN A 142 -4.54 17.43 -3.57
CA GLN A 142 -4.52 15.97 -3.45
C GLN A 142 -3.65 15.33 -4.53
N ALA A 143 -3.16 14.14 -4.23
CA ALA A 143 -2.50 13.26 -5.18
C ALA A 143 -3.13 11.88 -5.15
N THR A 144 -3.26 11.29 -6.33
CA THR A 144 -3.49 9.86 -6.48
C THR A 144 -2.15 9.15 -6.54
N VAL A 145 -1.96 8.17 -5.68
CA VAL A 145 -0.73 7.41 -5.56
C VAL A 145 -1.01 5.91 -5.60
N SER A 146 -0.02 5.12 -5.99
CA SER A 146 -0.10 3.67 -6.04
C SER A 146 0.93 3.03 -5.11
N SER A 147 0.60 1.85 -4.58
CA SER A 147 1.48 1.06 -3.73
C SER A 147 1.07 -0.41 -3.75
N SER A 148 2.03 -1.31 -3.52
CA SER A 148 1.76 -2.74 -3.33
C SER A 148 0.90 -3.02 -2.09
N CYS A 149 0.74 -2.03 -1.20
CA CYS A 149 -0.13 -2.13 -0.02
C CYS A 149 -1.63 -2.01 -0.33
N ALA A 150 -2.02 -1.68 -1.56
CA ALA A 150 -3.41 -1.49 -1.97
C ALA A 150 -3.72 -2.23 -3.29
N LYS A 151 -4.99 -2.55 -3.52
CA LYS A 151 -5.47 -3.16 -4.78
C LYS A 151 -5.52 -2.17 -5.94
N LYS A 152 -5.72 -0.88 -5.62
CA LYS A 152 -5.90 0.20 -6.57
C LYS A 152 -5.18 1.44 -6.06
N PRO A 153 -4.84 2.39 -6.95
CA PRO A 153 -4.40 3.70 -6.53
C PRO A 153 -5.40 4.35 -5.58
N PHE A 154 -4.90 5.14 -4.64
CA PHE A 154 -5.67 5.80 -3.60
C PHE A 154 -5.26 7.26 -3.46
N VAL A 155 -6.14 8.06 -2.89
CA VAL A 155 -5.96 9.50 -2.78
C VAL A 155 -5.37 9.86 -1.42
N VAL A 156 -4.38 10.75 -1.45
CA VAL A 156 -3.74 11.34 -0.27
C VAL A 156 -3.69 12.86 -0.43
N ARG A 157 -3.54 13.58 0.67
CA ARG A 157 -3.31 15.03 0.63
C ARG A 157 -1.84 15.33 0.37
N LEU A 158 -1.56 16.37 -0.41
CA LEU A 158 -0.19 16.80 -0.72
C LEU A 158 0.60 17.15 0.55
N GLU A 159 -0.06 17.68 1.59
CA GLU A 159 0.57 18.01 2.88
C GLU A 159 1.22 16.81 3.60
N ASN A 160 0.85 15.58 3.23
CA ASN A 160 1.40 14.35 3.80
C ASN A 160 2.40 13.67 2.84
N LEU A 161 2.67 14.27 1.68
CA LEU A 161 3.68 13.81 0.74
C LEU A 161 4.94 14.65 0.88
N TYR A 162 6.07 13.96 0.84
CA TYR A 162 7.40 14.55 0.91
C TYR A 162 8.29 13.88 -0.14
N GLU A 163 9.29 14.61 -0.63
CA GLU A 163 10.36 13.99 -1.39
C GLU A 163 11.14 12.99 -0.52
N GLU A 164 11.56 11.87 -1.12
CA GLU A 164 12.37 10.85 -0.44
C GLU A 164 13.71 11.45 0.02
N PHE A 165 14.27 12.35 -0.77
CA PHE A 165 15.50 13.08 -0.48
C PHE A 165 15.17 14.53 -0.16
N GLN A 166 15.68 15.04 0.97
CA GLN A 166 15.40 16.39 1.45
C GLN A 166 16.67 17.25 1.36
N PRO A 167 16.75 18.22 0.43
CA PRO A 167 17.93 19.07 0.25
C PRO A 167 18.35 19.81 1.52
N VAL A 168 17.39 20.26 2.34
CA VAL A 168 17.62 20.96 3.61
C VAL A 168 18.50 20.17 4.59
N ASP A 169 18.52 18.84 4.50
CA ASP A 169 19.37 18.00 5.35
C ASP A 169 20.85 18.03 4.96
N ARG A 170 21.20 18.50 3.75
CA ARG A 170 22.59 18.76 3.36
C ARG A 170 23.09 20.06 3.98
N ASP A 171 22.25 21.09 4.00
CA ASP A 171 22.61 22.40 4.56
C ASP A 171 22.83 22.33 6.08
N LEU A 172 22.09 21.45 6.78
CA LEU A 172 22.32 21.15 8.19
C LEU A 172 23.70 20.52 8.48
N ARG A 173 24.36 19.89 7.49
CA ARG A 173 25.73 19.35 7.64
C ARG A 173 26.82 20.38 7.36
N GLY A 174 26.50 21.46 6.65
CA GLY A 174 27.40 22.61 6.42
C GLY A 174 27.33 23.67 7.51
N SER A 175 26.24 23.70 8.30
CA SER A 175 26.07 24.62 9.42
C SER A 175 26.76 24.10 10.68
N SER A 176 28.10 24.05 10.66
CA SER A 176 28.90 23.95 11.88
C SER A 176 28.91 25.28 12.64
N SER A 177 27.77 25.71 13.18
CA SER A 177 27.70 26.80 14.17
C SER A 177 26.39 26.73 14.94
N ASP A 178 26.46 26.32 16.20
CA ASP A 178 25.60 26.83 17.29
C ASP A 178 24.09 26.62 17.27
N LEU A 179 23.59 25.38 17.14
CA LEU A 179 22.20 25.06 17.50
C LEU A 179 22.06 23.78 18.36
N PHE A 180 22.92 23.68 19.37
CA PHE A 180 22.63 22.89 20.58
C PHE A 180 22.45 23.86 21.76
N PHE A 181 21.22 24.31 21.97
CA PHE A 181 20.71 24.77 23.27
C PHE A 181 19.28 24.26 23.43
#